data_AF-A0A815TM44-F1
#
_entry.id   AF-A0A815TM44-F1
#
_cell.length_a   1.000
_cell.length_b   1.000
_cell.length_c   1.000
_cell.angle_alpha   90.00
_cell.angle_beta   90.00
_cell.angle_gamma   90.00
#
_symmetry.space_group_name_H-M   'P 1'
#
loop_
_entity.id
_entity.type
_entity.pdbx_description
1 polymer ?
#
loop_
_entity_poly.entity_id
_entity_poly.type
_entity_poly.pdbx_seq_one_letter_code
_entity_poly.pdbx_strand_id
1 'polypeptide(L)'
;MYQYLLQCRSSSFYIHTPTRPLIQLNCASLLFAPHNISHVELIEQMERVDLFKELNLWNKPLITYPAGYVDEQPWSLLPSDNFYSISSIRLEDQQTDALVPLPPEYQSAMNKRQK
;
A
#
# COMPACT_ATOMS: atom_id res chain seq x y z
N MET A 1 -8.96 -1.25 -14.25
CA MET A 1 -9.75 -1.58 -13.05
C MET A 1 -9.44 -0.51 -12.00
N TYR A 2 -10.45 0.15 -11.43
CA TYR A 2 -10.25 1.16 -10.37
C TYR A 2 -10.45 0.50 -9.00
N GLN A 3 -9.61 0.86 -8.02
CA GLN A 3 -9.80 0.45 -6.62
C GLN A 3 -10.56 1.56 -5.89
N TYR A 4 -11.77 1.24 -5.42
CA TYR A 4 -12.64 2.15 -4.69
C TYR A 4 -12.61 1.83 -3.20
N LEU A 5 -12.48 2.85 -2.36
CA LEU A 5 -12.67 2.77 -0.92
C LEU A 5 -13.96 3.50 -0.55
N LEU A 6 -14.86 2.80 0.15
CA LEU A 6 -16.20 3.27 0.51
C LEU A 6 -16.44 3.00 1.99
N GLN A 7 -16.86 4.04 2.73
CA GLN A 7 -17.24 3.92 4.15
C GLN A 7 -16.13 3.34 5.07
N CYS A 8 -14.86 3.45 4.67
CA CYS A 8 -13.73 2.95 5.46
C CYS A 8 -13.35 3.97 6.54
N ARG A 9 -13.17 3.51 7.79
CA ARG A 9 -12.70 4.37 8.89
C ARG A 9 -11.50 3.74 9.59
N SER A 10 -10.54 4.56 9.98
CA SER A 10 -9.41 4.17 10.84
C SER A 10 -8.68 2.90 10.34
N SER A 11 -8.43 2.82 9.04
CA SER A 11 -7.89 1.62 8.38
C SER A 11 -6.54 1.91 7.73
N SER A 12 -5.64 0.94 7.76
CA SER A 12 -4.35 1.00 7.07
C SER A 12 -4.34 0.07 5.87
N PHE A 13 -3.95 0.57 4.71
CA PHE A 13 -3.88 -0.18 3.47
C PHE A 13 -2.45 -0.26 2.95
N TYR A 14 -2.00 -1.49 2.69
CA TYR A 14 -0.68 -1.79 2.11
C TYR A 14 -0.89 -2.20 0.65
N ILE A 15 -0.68 -1.26 -0.28
CA ILE A 15 -1.15 -1.40 -1.66
C ILE A 15 0.02 -1.37 -2.65
N HIS A 16 -0.08 -2.20 -3.68
CA HIS A 16 0.64 -2.04 -4.93
C HIS A 16 -0.39 -1.86 -6.04
N THR A 17 -0.37 -0.72 -6.74
CA THR A 17 -1.36 -0.44 -7.78
C THR A 17 -0.81 0.46 -8.88
N PRO A 18 -1.04 0.13 -10.16
CA PRO A 18 -0.71 1.02 -11.28
C PRO A 18 -1.68 2.19 -11.43
N THR A 19 -2.76 2.22 -10.64
CA THR A 19 -3.80 3.27 -10.70
C THR A 19 -3.95 3.97 -9.36
N ARG A 20 -4.38 5.23 -9.37
CA ARG A 20 -4.63 6.03 -8.17
C ARG A 20 -5.83 5.44 -7.39
N PRO A 21 -5.67 5.05 -6.10
CA PRO A 21 -6.81 4.63 -5.29
C PRO A 21 -7.88 5.72 -5.25
N LEU A 22 -9.14 5.38 -5.46
CA LEU A 22 -10.24 6.34 -5.41
C LEU A 22 -10.93 6.27 -4.04
N ILE A 23 -10.85 7.36 -3.30
CA ILE A 23 -11.54 7.53 -2.02
C ILE A 23 -12.88 8.21 -2.31
N GLN A 24 -13.95 7.49 -1.98
CA GLN A 24 -15.32 7.99 -2.07
C GLN A 24 -15.87 8.24 -0.66
N LEU A 25 -16.94 9.04 -0.61
CA LEU A 25 -17.85 9.30 0.51
C LEU A 25 -17.60 8.55 1.84
N ASN A 26 -17.60 9.32 2.93
CA ASN A 26 -17.60 8.85 4.32
C ASN A 26 -16.36 8.04 4.76
N CYS A 27 -15.24 8.16 4.03
CA CYS A 27 -13.96 7.66 4.51
C CYS A 27 -13.30 8.64 5.48
N ALA A 28 -12.63 8.14 6.52
CA ALA A 28 -11.89 8.97 7.48
C ALA A 28 -10.70 8.23 8.10
N SER A 29 -9.61 8.95 8.39
CA SER A 29 -8.42 8.42 9.05
C SER A 29 -7.81 7.20 8.33
N LEU A 30 -7.74 7.26 7.00
CA LEU A 30 -7.11 6.21 6.20
C LEU A 30 -5.59 6.38 6.17
N LEU A 31 -4.85 5.28 6.31
CA LEU A 31 -3.40 5.27 6.18
C LEU A 31 -3.01 4.43 4.96
N PHE A 32 -2.18 4.99 4.09
CA PHE A 32 -1.65 4.27 2.93
C PHE A 32 -0.16 3.97 3.12
N ALA A 33 0.21 2.74 2.77
CA ALA A 33 1.57 2.23 2.84
C ALA A 33 1.89 1.42 1.58
N PRO A 34 3.16 1.32 1.19
CA PRO A 34 3.56 0.44 0.09
C PRO A 34 3.34 -1.02 0.50
N HIS A 35 2.85 -1.84 -0.44
CA HIS A 35 2.79 -3.30 -0.25
C HIS A 35 4.19 -3.86 0.08
N ASN A 36 4.26 -4.73 1.08
CA ASN A 36 5.54 -5.20 1.63
C ASN A 36 5.57 -6.71 1.98
N ILE A 37 4.65 -7.48 1.40
CA ILE A 37 4.67 -8.94 1.49
C ILE A 37 5.51 -9.47 0.32
N SER A 38 6.42 -10.41 0.60
CA SER A 38 7.14 -11.18 -0.41
C SER A 38 6.94 -12.67 -0.17
N HIS A 39 6.58 -13.42 -1.22
CA HIS A 39 6.63 -14.87 -1.28
C HIS A 39 6.89 -15.28 -2.73
N VAL A 40 7.50 -16.46 -2.95
CA VAL A 40 8.00 -16.87 -4.27
C VAL A 40 6.94 -16.82 -5.37
N GLU A 41 5.72 -17.26 -5.07
CA GLU A 41 4.63 -17.30 -6.06
C GLU A 41 4.07 -15.92 -6.42
N LEU A 42 4.30 -14.89 -5.59
CA LEU A 42 3.74 -13.56 -5.79
C LEU A 42 4.28 -12.90 -7.06
N ILE A 43 5.57 -13.09 -7.38
CA ILE A 43 6.17 -12.53 -8.59
C ILE A 43 5.44 -13.05 -9.82
N GLU A 44 5.34 -14.38 -9.93
CA GLU A 44 4.73 -15.01 -11.10
C GLU A 44 3.26 -14.60 -11.21
N GLN A 45 2.55 -14.50 -10.08
CA GLN A 45 1.17 -14.03 -10.06
C GLN A 45 1.07 -12.58 -10.54
N MET A 46 1.92 -11.68 -10.04
CA MET A 46 1.94 -10.28 -10.45
C MET A 46 2.33 -10.12 -11.93
N GLU A 47 3.28 -10.91 -12.44
CA GLU A 47 3.65 -10.91 -13.85
C GLU A 47 2.52 -11.42 -14.75
N ARG A 48 1.82 -12.49 -14.36
CA ARG A 48 0.68 -13.04 -15.11
C ARG A 48 -0.48 -12.05 -15.27
N VAL A 49 -0.62 -11.10 -14.34
CA VAL A 49 -1.68 -10.08 -14.35
C VAL A 49 -1.17 -8.67 -14.69
N ASP A 50 0.08 -8.56 -15.17
CA ASP A 50 0.71 -7.30 -15.57
C ASP A 50 0.75 -6.22 -14.47
N LEU A 51 0.96 -6.67 -13.22
CA LEU A 51 1.16 -5.80 -12.05
C LEU A 51 2.64 -5.61 -11.71
N PHE A 52 3.57 -6.29 -12.40
CA PHE A 52 4.94 -6.40 -11.91
C PHE A 52 5.85 -5.20 -12.24
N LYS A 53 5.53 -4.35 -13.22
CA LYS A 53 6.48 -3.33 -13.69
C LYS A 53 5.86 -1.96 -14.00
N GLU A 54 6.63 -0.95 -13.60
CA GLU A 54 6.65 0.47 -14.01
C GLU A 54 5.90 1.51 -13.17
N LEU A 55 4.71 1.23 -12.63
CA LEU A 55 3.95 2.28 -11.96
C LEU A 55 3.30 1.81 -10.66
N ASN A 56 3.65 2.46 -9.55
CA ASN A 56 3.02 2.23 -8.26
C ASN A 56 2.50 3.56 -7.68
N LEU A 57 1.17 3.74 -7.69
CA LEU A 57 0.46 4.96 -7.32
C LEU A 57 -0.26 4.87 -5.97
N TRP A 58 0.13 3.91 -5.13
CA TRP A 58 -0.41 3.73 -3.77
C TRP A 58 -0.44 5.02 -2.94
N ASN A 59 0.54 5.91 -3.12
CA ASN A 59 0.70 7.18 -2.39
C ASN A 59 0.00 8.37 -3.06
N LYS A 60 -0.72 8.16 -4.15
CA LYS A 60 -1.44 9.22 -4.90
C LYS A 60 -2.94 8.92 -4.97
N PRO A 61 -3.67 8.74 -3.87
CA PRO A 61 -5.11 8.57 -3.94
C PRO A 61 -5.80 9.82 -4.51
N LEU A 62 -6.97 9.61 -5.09
CA LEU A 62 -7.89 10.61 -5.60
C LEU A 62 -9.09 10.66 -4.67
N ILE A 63 -9.57 11.85 -4.35
CA ILE A 63 -10.80 12.01 -3.57
C ILE A 63 -11.90 12.46 -4.50
N THR A 64 -13.08 11.86 -4.37
CA THR A 64 -14.29 12.30 -5.07
C THR A 64 -15.32 12.74 -4.05
N TYR A 65 -15.65 14.04 -4.08
CA TYR A 65 -16.67 14.62 -3.23
C TYR A 65 -17.97 14.82 -4.02
N PRO A 66 -19.14 14.63 -3.39
CA PRO A 66 -20.36 15.28 -3.86
C PRO A 66 -20.19 16.80 -3.79
N ALA A 67 -20.87 17.52 -4.69
CA ALA A 67 -20.87 18.98 -4.67
C ALA A 67 -21.29 19.53 -3.30
N GLY A 68 -20.49 20.44 -2.74
CA GLY A 68 -20.75 21.10 -1.45
C GLY A 68 -20.04 20.52 -0.23
N TYR A 69 -19.21 19.48 -0.39
CA TYR A 69 -18.37 18.95 0.70
C TYR A 69 -17.05 19.72 0.83
N VAL A 70 -16.57 19.91 2.07
CA VAL A 70 -15.32 20.62 2.39
C VAL A 70 -14.11 19.70 2.18
N ASP A 71 -13.00 20.25 1.68
CA ASP A 71 -11.70 19.61 1.38
C ASP A 71 -10.97 19.08 2.64
N GLU A 72 -11.59 18.20 3.43
CA GLU A 72 -10.87 17.46 4.47
C GLU A 72 -10.20 16.24 3.85
N GLN A 73 -8.87 16.25 3.73
CA GLN A 73 -8.12 15.09 3.24
C GLN A 73 -8.31 13.90 4.22
N PRO A 74 -9.07 12.84 3.85
CA PRO A 74 -9.45 11.78 4.79
C PRO A 74 -8.35 10.73 4.97
N TRP A 75 -7.17 10.97 4.41
CA TRP A 75 -6.08 10.00 4.32
C TRP A 75 -4.72 10.64 4.54
N SER A 76 -3.77 9.86 5.04
CA SER A 76 -2.36 10.20 5.10
C SER A 76 -1.50 8.98 4.78
N LEU A 77 -0.19 9.19 4.64
CA LEU A 77 0.76 8.09 4.51
C LEU A 77 1.02 7.50 5.90
N LEU A 78 1.14 6.17 5.98
CA LEU A 78 1.56 5.51 7.20
C LEU A 78 2.97 5.96 7.55
N PRO A 79 3.24 6.51 8.75
CA PRO A 79 4.60 6.87 9.14
C PRO A 79 5.53 5.66 9.01
N SER A 80 6.72 5.85 8.45
CA SER A 80 7.72 4.79 8.28
C SER A 80 8.13 4.16 9.63
N ASP A 81 8.01 4.92 10.72
CA ASP A 81 8.22 4.42 12.08
C ASP A 81 7.18 3.39 12.53
N ASN A 82 5.98 3.43 11.95
CA ASN A 82 4.90 2.48 12.20
C ASN A 82 4.78 1.45 11.07
N PHE A 83 5.74 1.40 10.15
CA PHE A 83 5.75 0.45 9.06
C PHE A 83 6.45 -0.84 9.50
N TYR A 84 5.67 -1.93 9.53
CA TYR A 84 6.10 -3.27 9.90
C TYR A 84 6.05 -4.18 8.69
N SER A 85 6.98 -5.13 8.61
CA SER A 85 6.87 -6.26 7.68
C SER A 85 5.58 -6.99 7.99
N ILE A 86 4.66 -7.02 7.03
CA ILE A 86 3.55 -7.97 7.08
C ILE A 86 4.19 -9.29 6.66
N SER A 87 4.82 -9.97 7.62
CA SER A 87 5.27 -11.34 7.41
C SER A 87 4.03 -12.17 7.10
N SER A 88 3.88 -12.62 5.85
CA SER A 88 3.05 -13.79 5.60
C SER A 88 3.49 -14.87 6.58
N ILE A 89 2.53 -15.55 7.17
CA ILE A 89 2.67 -16.82 7.89
C ILE A 89 3.98 -17.50 7.47
N ARG A 90 4.89 -17.72 8.43
CA ARG A 90 6.17 -18.41 8.23
C ARG A 90 5.88 -19.78 7.60
N LEU A 91 5.80 -19.84 6.28
CA LEU A 91 6.17 -21.02 5.53
C LEU A 91 7.69 -21.01 5.61
N GLU A 92 8.17 -21.86 6.50
CA GLU A 92 9.57 -22.15 6.73
C GLU A 92 10.28 -22.23 5.37
N ASP A 93 11.42 -21.55 5.26
CA ASP A 93 12.44 -21.75 4.22
C ASP A 93 12.43 -20.95 2.91
N GLN A 94 11.70 -19.84 2.81
CA GLN A 94 11.92 -18.93 1.66
C GLN A 94 12.22 -17.50 2.12
N GLN A 95 13.51 -17.22 2.33
CA GLN A 95 14.04 -15.86 2.26
C GLN A 95 13.87 -15.37 0.82
N THR A 96 12.77 -14.66 0.56
CA THR A 96 12.60 -13.91 -0.68
C THR A 96 12.92 -12.45 -0.43
N ASP A 97 13.91 -11.94 -1.17
CA ASP A 97 14.18 -10.51 -1.30
C ASP A 97 12.90 -9.73 -1.60
N ALA A 98 12.87 -8.45 -1.21
CA ALA A 98 11.72 -7.58 -1.47
C ALA A 98 11.47 -7.49 -2.99
N LEU A 99 10.36 -8.07 -3.44
CA LEU A 99 10.00 -8.22 -4.86
C LEU A 99 9.71 -6.88 -5.55
N VAL A 100 9.23 -5.92 -4.78
CA VAL A 100 8.99 -4.53 -5.21
C VAL A 100 9.86 -3.64 -4.32
N PRO A 101 10.74 -2.80 -4.90
CA PRO A 101 11.57 -1.91 -4.12
C PRO A 101 10.70 -0.94 -3.32
N LEU A 102 10.89 -0.94 -2.00
CA LEU A 102 10.23 0.01 -1.12
C LEU A 102 10.82 1.41 -1.31
N PRO A 103 10.04 2.48 -1.06
CA PRO A 103 10.59 3.82 -1.01
C PRO A 103 11.69 3.92 0.06
N PRO A 104 12.71 4.77 -0.13
CA PRO A 104 13.91 4.81 0.74
C PRO A 104 13.62 4.99 2.23
N GLU A 105 12.59 5.77 2.57
CA GLU A 105 12.17 6.04 3.95
C GLU A 105 11.67 4.77 4.64
N TYR A 106 10.82 4.00 3.97
CA TYR A 106 10.27 2.74 4.47
C TYR A 106 11.35 1.65 4.51
N GLN A 107 12.21 1.59 3.48
CA GLN A 107 13.35 0.66 3.46
C GLN A 107 14.31 0.93 4.62
N SER A 108 14.62 2.19 4.89
CA SER A 108 15.52 2.58 5.98
C SER A 108 14.93 2.23 7.35
N ALA A 109 13.64 2.47 7.54
CA ALA A 109 12.95 2.13 8.78
C ALA A 109 12.89 0.61 9.01
N MET A 110 12.68 -0.18 7.95
CA MET A 110 12.75 -1.65 8.01
C MET A 110 14.16 -2.14 8.37
N ASN A 111 15.20 -1.62 7.70
CA ASN A 111 16.58 -2.01 7.94
C ASN A 111 17.04 -1.66 9.37
N LYS A 112 16.57 -0.54 9.94
CA LYS A 112 16.87 -0.17 11.34
C LYS A 112 16.29 -1.15 12.36
N ARG A 113 15.17 -1.81 12.05
CA ARG A 113 14.49 -2.76 12.96
C ARG A 113 15.02 -4.19 12.86
N GLN A 114 15.63 -4.54 11.74
CA GLN A 114 16.24 -5.85 11.50
C GLN A 114 17.66 -5.98 12.06
N LYS A 115 18.25 -4.87 12.53
CA LYS A 115 19.53 -4.83 13.26
C LYS A 115 19.29 -4.90 14.76
#